data_AF-E1ZUA7-F1
#
_entry.id   AF-E1ZUA7-F1
#
_cell.length_a   1.000
_cell.length_b   1.000
_cell.length_c   1.000
_cell.angle_alpha   90.00
_cell.angle_beta   90.00
_cell.angle_gamma   90.00
#
_symmetry.space_group_name_H-M   'P 1'
#
loop_
_entity.id
_entity.type
_entity.pdbx_description
1 polymer ?
#
loop_
_entity_poly.entity_id
_entity_poly.type
_entity_poly.pdbx_seq_one_letter_code
_entity_poly.pdbx_strand_id
1 'polypeptide(L)'
;RFFFPYRPSLSGTKLYYSYDVAGAHVVMLGSYVAYDQASPQYAWLLRDLAAVDRSRTPWVVAVQHAPWYNSNYAHQGEGDEMRDSMEALLYEHGVDFIFSG
;
A
#
# COMPACT_ATOMS: atom_id res chain seq x y z
N ARG A 1 -3.48 -0.92 22.21
CA ARG A 1 -2.22 -0.77 21.43
C ARG A 1 -2.11 -1.98 20.52
N PHE A 2 -1.85 -1.77 19.23
CA PHE A 2 -1.85 -2.85 18.23
C PHE A 2 -0.44 -3.35 17.90
N PHE A 3 -0.35 -4.61 17.49
CA PHE A 3 0.87 -5.25 16.99
C PHE A 3 0.79 -5.32 15.47
N PHE A 4 1.90 -5.02 14.81
CA PHE A 4 1.99 -4.96 13.36
C PHE A 4 3.25 -5.69 12.91
N PRO A 5 3.20 -6.52 11.85
CA PRO A 5 4.34 -7.28 11.34
C PRO A 5 5.29 -6.44 10.46
N TYR A 6 5.63 -5.22 10.90
CA TYR A 6 6.40 -4.28 10.07
C TYR A 6 7.88 -4.63 9.89
N ARG A 7 8.49 -5.30 10.87
CA ARG A 7 9.90 -5.71 10.77
C ARG A 7 10.12 -6.84 9.75
N PRO A 8 9.30 -7.91 9.72
CA PRO A 8 9.37 -8.92 8.66
C PRO A 8 9.24 -8.35 7.24
N SER A 9 8.41 -7.31 7.05
CA SER A 9 8.27 -6.63 5.76
C SER A 9 9.36 -5.60 5.47
N LEU A 10 10.42 -5.55 6.29
CA LEU A 10 11.52 -4.58 6.18
C LEU A 10 11.07 -3.10 6.21
N SER A 11 9.90 -2.83 6.78
CA SER A 11 9.47 -1.48 7.10
C SER A 11 10.12 -1.02 8.40
N GLY A 12 10.46 0.27 8.48
CA GLY A 12 10.97 0.90 9.70
C GLY A 12 9.88 1.30 10.70
N THR A 13 8.60 1.18 10.33
CA THR A 13 7.49 1.78 11.06
C THR A 13 6.23 0.92 11.03
N LYS A 14 5.33 1.15 11.99
CA LYS A 14 4.02 0.48 12.08
C LYS A 14 2.95 1.07 11.14
N LEU A 15 3.28 2.17 10.47
CA LEU A 15 2.33 2.98 9.70
C LEU A 15 2.13 2.46 8.26
N TYR A 16 3.08 1.67 7.76
CA TYR A 16 2.98 0.94 6.50
C TYR A 16 3.85 -0.32 6.59
N TYR A 17 3.36 -1.43 6.06
CA TYR A 17 4.00 -2.75 6.13
C TYR A 17 3.27 -3.72 5.20
N SER A 18 3.83 -4.91 4.99
CA SER A 18 3.19 -5.97 4.20
C SER A 18 3.22 -7.30 4.94
N TYR A 19 2.41 -8.26 4.48
CA TYR A 19 2.44 -9.64 4.95
C TYR A 19 1.79 -10.58 3.93
N ASP A 20 2.22 -11.83 3.94
CA ASP A 20 1.63 -12.88 3.13
C ASP A 20 0.60 -13.66 3.95
N VAL A 21 -0.57 -13.91 3.37
CA VAL A 21 -1.62 -14.75 3.96
C VAL A 21 -2.43 -15.46 2.88
N ALA A 22 -2.59 -16.78 3.00
CA ALA A 22 -3.47 -17.58 2.14
C ALA A 22 -3.32 -17.33 0.62
N GLY A 23 -2.09 -17.12 0.13
CA GLY A 23 -1.82 -16.86 -1.29
C GLY A 23 -2.02 -15.40 -1.72
N ALA A 24 -2.21 -14.47 -0.78
CA ALA A 24 -2.21 -13.04 -1.03
C ALA A 24 -1.01 -12.36 -0.36
N HIS A 25 -0.38 -11.45 -1.08
CA HIS A 25 0.53 -10.45 -0.55
C HIS A 25 -0.27 -9.19 -0.23
N VAL A 26 -0.41 -8.85 1.05
CA VAL A 26 -1.21 -7.72 1.51
C VAL A 26 -0.28 -6.58 1.91
N VAL A 27 -0.45 -5.43 1.27
CA VAL A 27 0.31 -4.20 1.50
C VAL A 27 -0.58 -3.19 2.24
N MET A 28 -0.16 -2.80 3.43
CA MET A 28 -0.79 -1.75 4.22
C MET A 28 -0.04 -0.45 3.97
N LEU A 29 -0.70 0.52 3.33
CA LEU A 29 -0.17 1.85 3.05
C LEU A 29 -0.65 2.86 4.10
N GLY A 30 0.21 3.83 4.41
CA GLY A 30 -0.08 4.92 5.32
C GLY A 30 -0.47 6.18 4.56
N SER A 31 -1.76 6.50 4.55
CA SER A 31 -2.30 7.74 3.95
C SER A 31 -1.90 9.02 4.69
N TYR A 32 -1.39 8.91 5.92
CA TYR A 32 -1.10 10.04 6.81
C TYR A 32 0.38 10.13 7.22
N VAL A 33 1.25 9.66 6.34
CA VAL A 33 2.70 9.86 6.40
C VAL A 33 3.18 10.30 5.03
N ALA A 34 4.44 10.74 4.91
CA ALA A 34 5.01 11.06 3.59
C ALA A 34 4.89 9.85 2.64
N TYR A 35 4.32 10.09 1.46
CA TYR A 35 4.10 9.10 0.40
C TYR A 35 4.66 9.54 -0.96
N ASP A 36 5.24 10.74 -1.06
CA ASP A 36 5.89 11.21 -2.29
C ASP A 36 7.07 10.30 -2.71
N GLN A 37 7.56 10.46 -3.94
CA GLN A 37 8.63 9.61 -4.50
C GLN A 37 9.97 9.68 -3.74
N ALA A 38 10.20 10.74 -2.94
CA ALA A 38 11.38 10.86 -2.08
C ALA A 38 11.15 10.27 -0.69
N SER A 39 9.91 9.86 -0.36
CA SER A 39 9.54 9.38 0.96
C SER A 39 10.11 7.97 1.26
N PRO A 40 10.36 7.67 2.55
CA PRO A 40 10.72 6.32 2.98
C PRO A 40 9.63 5.28 2.66
N GLN A 41 8.35 5.67 2.64
CA GLN A 41 7.25 4.79 2.30
C GLN A 41 7.29 4.38 0.83
N TYR A 42 7.45 5.33 -0.08
CA TYR A 42 7.52 5.05 -1.52
C TYR A 42 8.71 4.14 -1.85
N ALA A 43 9.89 4.47 -1.31
CA ALA A 43 11.09 3.66 -1.51
C ALA A 43 10.96 2.24 -0.93
N TRP A 44 10.23 2.09 0.19
CA TRP A 44 9.91 0.77 0.75
C TRP A 44 8.94 0.00 -0.15
N LEU A 45 7.84 0.63 -0.57
CA LEU A 45 6.80 0.04 -1.41
C LEU A 45 7.37 -0.49 -2.73
N LEU A 46 8.25 0.28 -3.37
CA LEU A 46 8.93 -0.14 -4.60
C LEU A 46 9.73 -1.44 -4.40
N ARG A 47 10.44 -1.58 -3.27
CA ARG A 47 11.21 -2.80 -2.97
C ARG A 47 10.32 -3.97 -2.58
N ASP A 48 9.23 -3.70 -1.86
CA ASP A 48 8.26 -4.69 -1.40
C ASP A 48 7.55 -5.34 -2.59
N LEU A 49 6.99 -4.53 -3.49
CA LEU A 49 6.30 -5.01 -4.69
C LEU A 49 7.24 -5.73 -5.66
N ALA A 50 8.49 -5.25 -5.82
CA ALA A 50 9.49 -5.92 -6.65
C ALA A 50 9.90 -7.31 -6.13
N ALA A 51 9.67 -7.59 -4.84
CA ALA A 51 9.99 -8.87 -4.21
C ALA A 51 8.84 -9.88 -4.24
N VAL A 52 7.66 -9.51 -4.76
CA VAL A 52 6.49 -10.39 -4.81
C VAL A 52 6.72 -11.55 -5.79
N ASP A 53 6.66 -12.77 -5.25
CA ASP A 53 6.65 -13.99 -6.04
C ASP A 53 5.19 -14.43 -6.26
N ARG A 54 4.64 -14.09 -7.43
CA ARG A 54 3.26 -14.43 -7.80
C ARG A 54 2.98 -15.93 -7.93
N SER A 55 4.00 -16.78 -7.99
CA SER A 55 3.78 -18.23 -7.93
C SER A 55 3.39 -18.68 -6.51
N ARG A 56 3.79 -17.92 -5.48
CA ARG A 56 3.49 -18.17 -4.07
C ARG A 56 2.31 -17.32 -3.58
N THR A 57 2.25 -16.06 -3.98
CA THR A 57 1.19 -15.10 -3.66
C THR A 57 0.59 -14.55 -4.95
N PRO A 58 -0.28 -15.31 -5.64
CA PRO A 58 -0.86 -14.87 -6.91
C PRO A 58 -1.66 -13.57 -6.82
N TRP A 59 -2.21 -13.26 -5.64
CA TRP A 59 -2.96 -12.04 -5.38
C TRP A 59 -2.11 -11.00 -4.67
N VAL A 60 -2.17 -9.75 -5.14
CA VAL A 60 -1.57 -8.59 -4.48
C VAL A 60 -2.68 -7.61 -4.12
N VAL A 61 -2.79 -7.29 -2.83
CA VAL A 61 -3.86 -6.44 -2.29
C VAL A 61 -3.23 -5.26 -1.60
N ALA A 62 -3.63 -4.04 -1.96
CA ALA A 62 -3.29 -2.85 -1.20
C ALA A 62 -4.45 -2.44 -0.29
N VAL A 63 -4.12 -1.92 0.89
CA VAL A 63 -5.06 -1.39 1.87
C VAL A 63 -4.57 -0.04 2.30
N GLN A 64 -5.45 0.96 2.31
CA GLN A 64 -5.17 2.30 2.78
C GLN A 64 -6.38 2.87 3.51
N HIS A 65 -6.24 4.05 4.11
CA HIS A 65 -7.38 4.68 4.78
C HIS A 65 -8.11 5.67 3.86
N ALA A 66 -7.40 6.67 3.33
CA ALA A 66 -8.00 7.69 2.45
C ALA A 66 -8.30 7.11 1.06
N PRO A 67 -9.56 7.05 0.61
CA PRO A 67 -9.92 6.47 -0.68
C PRO A 67 -9.49 7.36 -1.85
N TRP A 68 -8.87 6.76 -2.87
CA TRP A 68 -8.48 7.48 -4.11
C TRP A 68 -9.65 7.73 -5.05
N TYR A 69 -10.56 6.76 -5.15
CA TYR A 69 -11.75 6.83 -5.98
C TYR A 69 -12.99 6.87 -5.09
N ASN A 70 -13.36 8.07 -4.67
CA ASN A 70 -14.50 8.33 -3.78
C ASN A 70 -15.48 9.31 -4.42
N SER A 71 -16.72 8.85 -4.62
CA SER A 71 -17.83 9.68 -5.15
C SER A 71 -18.75 10.22 -4.06
N ASN A 72 -18.48 9.95 -2.79
CA ASN A 72 -19.20 10.57 -1.67
C ASN A 72 -18.77 12.02 -1.52
N TYR A 73 -19.65 12.85 -0.92
CA TYR A 73 -19.33 14.23 -0.60
C TYR A 73 -18.25 14.35 0.50
N ALA A 74 -18.34 13.50 1.53
CA ALA A 74 -17.33 13.45 2.58
C ALA A 74 -16.03 12.85 2.02
N HIS A 75 -14.90 13.50 2.31
CA HIS A 75 -13.55 13.04 1.92
C HIS A 75 -13.35 12.91 0.40
N GLN A 76 -14.11 13.69 -0.39
CA GLN A 76 -13.94 13.74 -1.84
C GLN A 76 -12.58 14.38 -2.19
N GLY A 77 -11.75 13.68 -2.96
CA GLY A 77 -10.43 14.14 -3.37
C GLY A 77 -9.34 14.09 -2.29
N GLU A 78 -9.63 13.60 -1.07
CA GLU A 78 -8.62 13.51 0.00
C GLU A 78 -7.44 12.62 -0.39
N GLY A 79 -7.69 11.54 -1.14
CA GLY A 79 -6.66 10.61 -1.57
C GLY A 79 -5.93 11.00 -2.87
N ASP A 80 -6.26 12.12 -3.51
CA ASP A 80 -5.78 12.44 -4.86
C ASP A 80 -4.26 12.56 -4.94
N GLU A 81 -3.61 13.24 -3.98
CA GLU A 81 -2.14 13.38 -3.99
C GLU A 81 -1.41 12.04 -3.84
N MET A 82 -1.94 11.16 -3.00
CA MET A 82 -1.37 9.83 -2.80
C MET A 82 -1.60 8.95 -4.03
N ARG A 83 -2.78 9.05 -4.67
CA ARG A 83 -3.07 8.42 -5.96
C ARG A 83 -2.05 8.86 -7.00
N ASP A 84 -1.88 10.16 -7.19
CA ASP A 84 -0.97 10.72 -8.19
C ASP A 84 0.48 10.26 -7.95
N SER A 85 0.87 10.06 -6.69
CA SER A 85 2.21 9.57 -6.36
C SER A 85 2.38 8.06 -6.57
N MET A 86 1.39 7.23 -6.24
CA MET A 86 1.58 5.77 -6.08
C MET A 86 0.80 4.90 -7.08
N GLU A 87 -0.23 5.42 -7.73
CA GLU A 87 -1.11 4.61 -8.59
C GLU A 87 -0.36 3.93 -9.72
N ALA A 88 0.52 4.66 -10.41
CA ALA A 88 1.34 4.11 -11.49
C ALA A 88 2.21 2.95 -10.98
N LEU A 89 2.83 3.10 -9.80
CA LEU A 89 3.67 2.06 -9.19
C LEU A 89 2.86 0.80 -8.87
N LEU A 90 1.68 0.95 -8.27
CA LEU A 90 0.79 -0.18 -7.96
C LEU A 90 0.30 -0.86 -9.25
N TYR A 91 -0.04 -0.07 -10.27
CA TYR A 91 -0.50 -0.56 -11.57
C TYR A 91 0.59 -1.35 -12.30
N GLU A 92 1.83 -0.83 -12.35
CA GLU A 92 2.98 -1.48 -12.98
C GLU A 92 3.32 -2.84 -12.33
N HIS A 93 3.10 -2.99 -11.02
CA HIS A 93 3.31 -4.25 -10.30
C HIS A 93 2.06 -5.14 -10.26
N GLY A 94 0.98 -4.72 -10.93
CA GLY A 94 -0.25 -5.49 -11.13
C GLY A 94 -1.10 -5.68 -9.88
N VAL A 95 -1.16 -4.72 -8.96
CA VAL A 95 -2.02 -4.83 -7.76
C VAL A 95 -3.47 -5.13 -8.17
N ASP A 96 -4.03 -6.20 -7.60
CA ASP A 96 -5.33 -6.74 -8.02
C ASP A 96 -6.51 -5.98 -7.38
N PHE A 97 -6.36 -5.58 -6.11
CA PHE A 97 -7.41 -4.90 -5.36
C PHE A 97 -6.84 -3.80 -4.46
N ILE A 98 -7.62 -2.73 -4.29
CA ILE A 98 -7.37 -1.69 -3.28
C ILE A 98 -8.59 -1.59 -2.37
N PHE A 99 -8.41 -1.79 -1.07
CA PHE A 99 -9.42 -1.54 -0.05
C PHE A 99 -9.15 -0.22 0.68
N SER A 100 -10.21 0.53 0.96
CA SER A 100 -10.13 1.80 1.68
C SER A 100 -11.33 2.01 2.61
N GLY A 101 -11.12 2.83 3.65
CA GLY A 101 -12.10 3.12 4.70
C GLY A 101 -11.50 3.22 6.09
#